data_AF-A0A1J1I5Y4-F1
#
_entry.id   AF-A0A1J1I5Y4-F1
#
_cell.length_a   1.000
_cell.length_b   1.000
_cell.length_c   1.000
_cell.angle_alpha   90.00
_cell.angle_beta   90.00
_cell.angle_gamma   90.00
#
_symmetry.space_group_name_H-M   'P 1'
#
loop_
_entity.id
_entity.type
_entity.pdbx_description
1 polymer ?
#
loop_
_entity_poly.entity_id
_entity_poly.type
_entity_poly.pdbx_seq_one_letter_code
_entity_poly.pdbx_strand_id
1 'polypeptide(L)'
;MSSPMLLKLCAVFCLLMIGTLADVSHLANNNVNSNDLLVTDTCLGCICEASSGCDRNLKCNGDVCGMFRITWAYWSDSGKPTQQGESVDSETECLEYALSKPQSG
;
A
#
# COMPACT_ATOMS: atom_id res chain seq x y z
N MET A 1 -39.67 7.35 30.65
CA MET A 1 -38.46 6.51 30.52
C MET A 1 -38.20 6.38 29.02
N SER A 2 -37.18 6.98 28.40
CA SER A 2 -35.99 6.22 27.97
C SER A 2 -34.92 7.07 27.23
N SER A 3 -34.86 8.39 27.41
CA SER A 3 -33.77 9.21 26.80
C SER A 3 -32.34 8.85 27.26
N PRO A 4 -32.06 8.49 28.54
CA PRO A 4 -30.72 8.04 28.91
C PRO A 4 -30.45 6.58 28.52
N MET A 5 -31.49 5.81 28.18
CA MET A 5 -31.35 4.41 27.77
C MET A 5 -30.91 4.29 26.31
N LEU A 6 -31.44 5.14 25.42
CA LEU A 6 -30.98 5.22 24.03
C LEU A 6 -29.52 5.68 23.93
N LEU A 7 -29.13 6.67 24.74
CA LEU A 7 -27.76 7.18 24.74
C LEU A 7 -26.77 6.11 25.23
N LYS A 8 -27.16 5.33 26.26
CA LYS A 8 -26.39 4.19 26.74
C LYS A 8 -26.31 3.06 25.71
N LEU A 9 -27.39 2.78 24.98
CA LEU A 9 -27.42 1.77 23.93
C LEU A 9 -26.52 2.16 22.75
N CYS A 10 -26.56 3.42 22.29
CA CYS A 10 -25.62 3.92 21.28
C CYS A 10 -24.17 3.83 21.75
N ALA A 11 -23.87 4.22 22.99
CA ALA A 11 -22.53 4.14 23.54
C ALA A 11 -22.03 2.69 23.62
N VAL A 12 -22.88 1.75 24.06
CA VAL A 12 -22.54 0.31 24.09
C VAL A 12 -22.32 -0.23 22.69
N PHE A 13 -23.16 0.13 21.72
CA PHE A 13 -22.99 -0.31 20.33
C PHE A 13 -21.71 0.25 19.70
N CYS A 14 -21.39 1.52 19.95
CA CYS A 14 -20.11 2.11 19.54
C CYS A 14 -18.92 1.40 20.18
N LEU A 15 -18.98 1.08 21.48
CA LEU A 15 -17.91 0.36 22.17
C LEU A 15 -17.74 -1.08 21.67
N LEU A 16 -18.82 -1.76 21.29
CA LEU A 16 -18.76 -3.11 20.72
C LEU A 16 -18.18 -3.10 19.30
N MET A 17 -18.46 -2.07 18.50
CA MET A 17 -17.88 -1.90 17.15
C MET A 17 -16.41 -1.45 17.20
N ILE A 18 -16.00 -0.76 18.27
CA ILE A 18 -14.60 -0.43 18.54
C ILE A 18 -13.84 -1.65 19.09
N GLY A 19 -14.53 -2.51 19.85
CA GLY A 19 -13.97 -3.70 20.51
C GLY A 19 -13.72 -4.92 19.61
N THR A 20 -14.05 -4.89 18.32
CA THR A 20 -13.65 -5.95 17.37
C THR A 20 -12.37 -5.64 16.60
N LEU A 21 -11.70 -4.51 16.87
CA LEU A 21 -10.44 -4.12 16.23
C LEU A 21 -9.21 -4.10 17.17
N ALA A 22 -9.38 -4.44 18.45
CA ALA A 22 -8.28 -4.81 19.34
C ALA A 22 -8.58 -6.25 19.76
N ASP A 23 -7.91 -7.28 19.25
CA ASP A 23 -6.48 -7.51 19.35
C ASP A 23 -6.07 -8.65 18.37
N VAL A 24 -5.33 -8.34 17.29
CA VAL A 24 -4.65 -9.38 16.48
C VAL A 24 -3.43 -9.96 17.22
N SER A 25 -3.16 -9.53 18.46
CA SER A 25 -2.04 -10.01 19.27
C SER A 25 -2.11 -11.52 19.59
N HIS A 26 -3.25 -12.19 19.36
CA HIS A 26 -3.34 -13.66 19.43
C HIS A 26 -2.92 -14.40 18.14
N LEU A 27 -2.55 -13.69 17.06
CA LEU A 27 -2.01 -14.30 15.84
C LEU A 27 -0.49 -14.06 15.68
N ALA A 28 0.22 -13.79 16.77
CA ALA A 28 1.69 -13.82 16.77
C ALA A 28 2.21 -15.27 16.69
N ASN A 29 2.03 -15.91 15.54
CA ASN A 29 2.76 -17.13 15.22
C ASN A 29 4.19 -16.73 14.82
N ASN A 30 5.17 -17.03 15.69
CA ASN A 30 6.59 -16.77 15.44
C ASN A 30 7.25 -17.84 14.56
N ASN A 31 6.47 -18.60 13.79
CA ASN A 31 7.01 -19.47 12.75
C ASN A 31 7.27 -18.64 11.48
N VAL A 32 8.16 -17.65 11.58
CA VAL A 32 8.59 -16.84 10.43
C VAL A 32 9.45 -17.74 9.56
N ASN A 33 8.83 -18.32 8.54
CA ASN A 33 9.57 -18.90 7.44
C ASN A 33 10.20 -17.72 6.68
N SER A 34 11.39 -17.84 6.05
CA SER A 34 11.94 -16.73 5.24
C SER A 34 11.02 -16.33 4.08
N ASN A 35 10.02 -17.16 3.78
CA ASN A 35 8.89 -16.90 2.90
C ASN A 35 7.83 -15.94 3.48
N ASP A 36 7.81 -15.66 4.78
CA ASP A 36 6.90 -14.72 5.45
C ASP A 36 7.37 -13.26 5.37
N LEU A 37 8.66 -13.02 5.06
CA LEU A 37 9.19 -11.68 4.76
C LEU A 37 9.01 -11.29 3.29
N LEU A 38 8.60 -12.25 2.45
CA LEU A 38 8.35 -12.07 1.04
C LEU A 38 6.87 -11.74 0.84
N VAL A 39 6.59 -10.67 0.10
CA VAL A 39 5.23 -10.36 -0.32
C VAL A 39 4.77 -11.45 -1.29
N THR A 40 3.74 -12.20 -0.91
CA THR A 40 3.18 -13.27 -1.76
C THR A 40 2.40 -12.67 -2.94
N ASP A 41 2.24 -13.44 -4.02
CA ASP A 41 1.46 -13.01 -5.20
C ASP A 41 0.02 -12.61 -4.85
N THR A 42 -0.60 -13.33 -3.91
CA THR A 42 -1.93 -13.01 -3.41
C THR A 42 -1.95 -11.62 -2.75
N CYS A 43 -0.94 -11.32 -1.93
CA CYS A 43 -0.80 -10.03 -1.29
C CYS A 43 -0.57 -8.91 -2.33
N LEU A 44 0.32 -9.14 -3.29
CA LEU A 44 0.55 -8.23 -4.42
C LEU A 44 -0.73 -7.97 -5.23
N GLY A 45 -1.55 -9.00 -5.46
CA GLY A 45 -2.85 -8.88 -6.10
C GLY A 45 -3.82 -7.98 -5.32
N CYS A 46 -3.93 -8.18 -4.00
CA CYS A 46 -4.77 -7.32 -3.15
C CYS A 46 -4.31 -5.85 -3.17
N ILE A 47 -2.99 -5.62 -3.10
CA ILE A 47 -2.42 -4.26 -3.13
C ILE A 47 -2.70 -3.59 -4.48
N CYS A 48 -2.54 -4.33 -5.58
CA CYS A 48 -2.78 -3.86 -6.94
C CYS A 48 -4.23 -3.40 -7.14
N GLU A 49 -5.20 -4.22 -6.72
CA GLU A 49 -6.63 -3.89 -6.79
C GLU A 49 -6.98 -2.67 -5.93
N ALA A 50 -6.49 -2.62 -4.69
CA ALA A 50 -6.76 -1.51 -3.77
C ALA A 50 -6.14 -0.19 -4.24
N SER A 51 -4.98 -0.24 -4.91
CA SER A 51 -4.22 0.95 -5.30
C SER A 51 -4.73 1.61 -6.58
N SER A 52 -5.21 0.81 -7.53
CA SER A 52 -5.58 1.28 -8.87
C SER A 52 -6.65 0.46 -9.60
N GLY A 53 -7.17 -0.62 -9.01
CA GLY A 53 -7.95 -1.61 -9.74
C GLY A 53 -7.09 -2.36 -10.78
N CYS A 54 -5.80 -2.53 -10.49
CA CYS A 54 -4.82 -3.16 -11.38
C CYS A 54 -4.72 -2.54 -12.79
N ASP A 55 -4.93 -1.23 -12.92
CA ASP A 55 -4.78 -0.54 -14.19
C ASP A 55 -3.30 -0.40 -14.59
N ARG A 56 -2.88 -1.22 -15.55
CA ARG A 56 -1.51 -1.23 -16.10
C ARG A 56 -1.15 0.02 -16.90
N ASN A 57 -2.14 0.80 -17.33
CA ASN A 57 -1.92 2.03 -18.09
C ASN A 57 -1.88 3.27 -17.19
N LEU A 58 -2.05 3.09 -15.87
CA LEU A 58 -2.12 4.18 -14.93
C LEU A 58 -0.79 4.92 -14.85
N LYS A 59 -0.83 6.19 -15.26
CA LYS A 59 0.31 7.10 -15.20
C LYS A 59 0.44 7.72 -13.80
N CYS A 60 1.36 8.67 -13.66
CA CYS A 60 1.59 9.36 -12.40
C CYS A 60 0.48 10.39 -12.10
N ASN A 61 0.15 10.50 -10.81
CA ASN A 61 -0.59 11.63 -10.25
C ASN A 61 0.33 12.32 -9.25
N GLY A 62 0.80 13.53 -9.60
CA GLY A 62 1.88 14.19 -8.87
C GLY A 62 3.09 13.27 -8.76
N ASP A 63 3.52 12.99 -7.53
CA ASP A 63 4.74 12.25 -7.18
C ASP A 63 4.54 10.74 -7.15
N VAL A 64 3.29 10.29 -7.25
CA VAL A 64 2.87 8.89 -7.11
C VAL A 64 2.61 8.27 -8.49
N CYS A 65 3.26 7.16 -8.83
CA CYS A 65 3.22 6.55 -10.18
C CYS A 65 2.75 5.10 -10.21
N GLY A 66 2.19 4.72 -11.36
CA GLY A 66 1.94 3.34 -11.72
C GLY A 66 0.77 2.69 -10.96
N MET A 67 0.50 1.42 -11.30
CA MET A 67 -0.60 0.65 -10.72
C MET A 67 -0.46 0.45 -9.20
N PHE A 68 0.78 0.39 -8.70
CA PHE A 68 1.09 0.22 -7.28
C PHE A 68 1.24 1.54 -6.51
N ARG A 69 1.00 2.68 -7.17
CA ARG A 69 1.04 4.02 -6.53
C ARG A 69 2.34 4.25 -5.75
N ILE A 70 3.47 4.02 -6.40
CA ILE A 70 4.81 4.13 -5.79
C ILE A 70 5.36 5.55 -5.98
N THR A 71 6.01 6.08 -4.95
CA THR A 71 6.77 7.34 -5.02
C THR A 71 8.23 7.06 -5.41
N TRP A 72 8.92 8.09 -5.89
CA TRP A 72 10.35 7.98 -6.20
C TRP A 72 11.19 7.56 -4.97
N ALA A 73 10.91 8.14 -3.80
CA ALA A 73 11.64 7.82 -2.56
C ALA A 73 11.48 6.34 -2.19
N TYR A 74 10.27 5.80 -2.26
CA TYR A 74 10.00 4.39 -1.96
C TYR A 74 10.76 3.44 -2.91
N TRP A 75 10.81 3.77 -4.19
CA TRP A 75 11.58 3.00 -5.18
C TRP A 75 13.09 3.10 -4.93
N SER A 76 13.59 4.30 -4.60
CA SER A 76 15.00 4.53 -4.30
C SER A 76 15.46 3.76 -3.06
N ASP A 77 14.67 3.77 -2.00
CA ASP A 77 14.97 3.06 -0.75
C ASP A 77 14.96 1.53 -0.95
N SER A 78 14.25 1.04 -1.97
CA SER A 78 14.22 -0.38 -2.34
C SER A 78 15.44 -0.84 -3.15
N GLY A 79 16.49 -0.01 -3.25
CA GLY A 79 17.70 -0.33 -4.01
C GLY A 79 17.57 -0.12 -5.52
N LYS A 80 16.57 0.66 -5.96
CA LYS A 80 16.37 1.06 -7.35
C LYS A 80 16.26 -0.12 -8.33
N PRO A 81 15.33 -1.07 -8.10
CA PRO A 81 15.18 -2.23 -8.96
C PRO A 81 14.81 -1.82 -10.39
N THR A 82 15.46 -2.44 -11.38
CA THR A 82 15.20 -2.28 -12.82
C THR A 82 14.64 -3.57 -13.43
N GLN A 83 14.06 -3.50 -14.63
CA GLN A 83 13.61 -4.69 -15.33
C GLN A 83 14.81 -5.47 -15.88
N GLN A 84 14.67 -6.79 -16.00
CA GLN A 84 15.74 -7.67 -16.43
C GLN A 84 16.12 -7.38 -17.90
N GLY A 85 17.33 -6.85 -18.11
CA GLY A 85 17.83 -6.43 -19.43
C GLY A 85 18.05 -4.92 -19.57
N GLU A 86 17.62 -4.13 -18.60
CA GLU A 86 17.91 -2.69 -18.51
C GLU A 86 19.13 -2.48 -17.61
N SER A 87 20.15 -1.76 -18.08
CA SER A 87 21.37 -1.50 -17.32
C SER A 87 21.09 -0.52 -16.17
N VAL A 88 21.54 -0.85 -14.96
CA VAL A 88 21.50 0.04 -13.79
C VAL A 88 22.40 1.29 -13.97
N ASP A 89 23.26 1.28 -15.01
CA ASP A 89 24.27 2.30 -15.30
C ASP A 89 23.77 3.50 -16.11
N SER A 90 22.48 3.58 -16.41
CA SER A 90 21.88 4.81 -16.92
C SER A 90 21.18 5.52 -15.78
N GLU A 91 21.95 6.36 -15.06
CA GLU A 91 21.39 7.50 -14.31
C GLU A 91 20.29 8.19 -15.14
N THR A 92 20.48 8.19 -16.47
CA THR A 92 19.62 8.66 -17.55
C THR A 92 18.32 7.89 -17.82
N GLU A 93 18.16 6.59 -17.52
CA GLU A 93 16.94 5.85 -17.92
C GLU A 93 15.87 5.87 -16.83
N CYS A 94 16.29 5.91 -15.55
CA CYS A 94 15.41 6.31 -14.46
C CYS A 94 15.18 7.82 -14.40
N LEU A 95 16.15 8.64 -14.84
CA LEU A 95 15.90 10.06 -15.07
C LEU A 95 14.86 10.23 -16.17
N GLU A 96 14.90 9.55 -17.31
CA GLU A 96 13.82 9.68 -18.30
C GLU A 96 12.46 9.17 -17.80
N TYR A 97 12.42 8.10 -16.98
CA TYR A 97 11.18 7.64 -16.35
C TYR A 97 10.64 8.62 -15.29
N ALA A 98 11.51 9.21 -14.46
CA ALA A 98 11.17 10.24 -13.47
C ALA A 98 10.94 11.64 -14.11
N LEU A 99 11.53 11.92 -15.27
CA LEU A 99 11.36 13.13 -16.08
C LEU A 99 10.13 13.04 -17.00
N SER A 100 9.48 11.87 -17.09
CA SER A 100 8.10 11.77 -17.60
C SER A 100 7.04 12.29 -16.60
N LYS A 101 7.45 12.76 -15.41
CA LYS A 101 6.60 13.59 -14.57
C LYS A 101 6.22 14.87 -15.33
N PRO A 102 4.93 15.16 -15.56
CA PRO A 102 4.53 16.47 -16.03
C PRO A 102 4.89 17.48 -14.92
N GLN A 103 5.87 18.32 -15.18
CA GLN A 103 5.96 19.64 -14.55
C GLN A 103 5.20 20.61 -15.46
N SER A 104 4.28 21.37 -14.85
CA SER A 104 3.54 22.53 -15.36
C SER A 104 2.17 22.26 -16.03
N GLY A 105 1.12 22.76 -15.36
CA GLY A 105 -0.27 22.81 -15.80
C GLY A 105 -1.24 22.74 -14.63
#